data_AF-A0A7S0FEW1-F1
#
_entry.id   AF-A0A7S0FEW1-F1
#
_cell.length_a   1.000
_cell.length_b   1.000
_cell.length_c   1.000
_cell.angle_alpha   90.00
_cell.angle_beta   90.00
_cell.angle_gamma   90.00
#
_symmetry.space_group_name_H-M   'P 1'
#
loop_
_entity.id
_entity.type
_entity.pdbx_description
1 polymer ?
#
loop_
_entity_poly.entity_id
_entity_poly.type
_entity_poly.pdbx_seq_one_letter_code
_entity_poly.pdbx_strand_id
1 'polypeptide(L)'
;DGKSLATAVDLVREGRACLATNLATFQYFIVYGFTLTTIRTVQVLWAAVTMSEYLYITMDLGIGILMVWTMTQSRPRAELSSHRPTATLLGPRTLSAIAFPYLTAILTFLVGEAMLWHKDWYTKLNPITGLHLLPKKWMLRGDNYDSPVGMLVLMLALVT
;
A
#
# COMPACT_ATOMS: atom_id res chain seq x y z
N ASP A 1 -21.07 37.54 -7.34
CA ASP A 1 -20.80 37.52 -5.88
C ASP A 1 -19.41 37.01 -5.51
N GLY A 2 -18.33 37.65 -6.01
CA GLY A 2 -16.95 37.17 -5.84
C GLY A 2 -15.94 38.24 -5.43
N LYS A 3 -16.36 39.27 -4.69
CA LYS A 3 -15.52 40.44 -4.33
C LYS A 3 -15.55 40.74 -2.82
N SER A 4 -15.44 39.71 -1.97
CA SER A 4 -15.26 39.89 -0.53
C SER A 4 -13.90 39.37 -0.10
N LEU A 5 -13.23 40.09 0.81
CA LEU A 5 -11.96 39.66 1.43
C LEU A 5 -12.08 38.28 2.11
N ALA A 6 -13.29 37.89 2.52
CA ALA A 6 -13.56 36.57 3.09
C ALA A 6 -13.27 35.41 2.11
N THR A 7 -13.49 35.62 0.80
CA THR A 7 -13.24 34.59 -0.23
C THR A 7 -11.76 34.20 -0.31
N ALA A 8 -10.84 35.15 -0.04
CA ALA A 8 -9.42 34.86 -0.02
C ALA A 8 -9.04 33.93 1.14
N VAL A 9 -9.69 34.08 2.30
CA VAL A 9 -9.47 33.21 3.47
C VAL A 9 -10.01 31.81 3.22
N ASP A 10 -11.19 31.69 2.63
CA ASP A 10 -11.77 30.40 2.27
C ASP A 10 -10.94 29.68 1.19
N LEU A 11 -10.39 30.40 0.21
CA LEU A 11 -9.50 29.83 -0.79
C LEU A 11 -8.22 29.24 -0.15
N VAL A 12 -7.63 29.95 0.82
CA VAL A 12 -6.44 29.46 1.55
C VAL A 12 -6.78 28.23 2.40
N ARG A 13 -7.99 28.17 2.97
CA ARG A 13 -8.47 27.00 3.74
C ARG A 13 -8.59 25.75 2.87
N GLU A 14 -9.25 25.89 1.74
CA GLU A 14 -9.40 24.79 0.77
C GLU A 14 -8.04 24.37 0.20
N GLY A 15 -7.17 25.33 -0.12
CA GLY A 15 -5.82 25.03 -0.60
C GLY A 15 -4.99 24.22 0.40
N ARG A 16 -5.09 24.53 1.70
CA ARG A 16 -4.40 23.76 2.76
C ARG A 16 -4.98 22.36 2.94
N ALA A 17 -6.31 22.22 2.87
CA ALA A 17 -6.97 20.93 2.95
C ALA A 17 -6.59 20.04 1.76
N CYS A 18 -6.68 20.57 0.54
CA CYS A 18 -6.26 19.91 -0.69
C CYS A 18 -4.79 19.45 -0.63
N LEU A 19 -3.88 20.32 -0.16
CA LEU A 19 -2.47 19.95 -0.03
C LEU A 19 -2.26 18.81 0.98
N ALA A 20 -2.97 18.83 2.11
CA ALA A 20 -2.88 17.76 3.11
C ALA A 20 -3.41 16.42 2.57
N THR A 21 -4.54 16.44 1.88
CA THR A 21 -5.11 15.25 1.23
C THR A 21 -4.18 14.69 0.16
N ASN A 22 -3.61 15.54 -0.71
CA ASN A 22 -2.66 15.11 -1.73
C ASN A 22 -1.39 14.50 -1.14
N LEU A 23 -0.88 15.06 -0.03
CA LEU A 23 0.29 14.50 0.66
C LEU A 23 -0.03 13.14 1.30
N ALA A 24 -1.22 12.98 1.88
CA ALA A 24 -1.66 11.71 2.46
C ALA A 24 -1.84 10.63 1.36
N THR A 25 -2.49 10.97 0.25
CA THR A 25 -2.64 10.09 -0.91
C THR A 25 -1.28 9.69 -1.49
N PHE A 26 -0.33 10.63 -1.57
CA PHE A 26 1.04 10.33 -1.98
C PHE A 26 1.70 9.32 -1.04
N GLN A 27 1.64 9.53 0.28
CA GLN A 27 2.20 8.61 1.27
C GLN A 27 1.60 7.20 1.14
N TYR A 28 0.27 7.12 0.97
CA TYR A 28 -0.45 5.87 0.74
C TYR A 28 0.08 5.10 -0.47
N PHE A 29 0.18 5.75 -1.64
CA PHE A 29 0.66 5.10 -2.86
C PHE A 29 2.12 4.66 -2.77
N ILE A 30 2.96 5.43 -2.06
CA ILE A 30 4.35 5.06 -1.83
C ILE A 30 4.43 3.80 -0.96
N VAL A 31 3.75 3.77 0.18
CA VAL A 31 3.73 2.59 1.06
C VAL A 31 3.18 1.38 0.32
N TYR A 32 2.09 1.54 -0.43
CA TYR A 32 1.51 0.49 -1.26
C TYR A 32 2.51 -0.07 -2.28
N GLY A 33 3.08 0.80 -3.11
CA GLY A 33 3.97 0.40 -4.20
C GLY A 33 5.24 -0.28 -3.70
N PHE A 34 5.86 0.26 -2.64
CA PHE A 34 7.06 -0.36 -2.05
C PHE A 34 6.74 -1.71 -1.41
N THR A 35 5.67 -1.80 -0.63
CA THR A 35 5.30 -3.05 0.06
C THR A 35 4.96 -4.15 -0.94
N LEU A 36 4.13 -3.84 -1.94
CA LEU A 36 3.73 -4.79 -2.99
C LEU A 36 4.95 -5.28 -3.78
N THR A 37 5.84 -4.36 -4.18
CA THR A 37 7.03 -4.70 -4.96
C THR A 37 7.98 -5.58 -4.15
N THR A 38 8.18 -5.26 -2.86
CA THR A 38 9.04 -6.06 -1.97
C THR A 38 8.48 -7.45 -1.76
N ILE A 39 7.20 -7.60 -1.42
CA ILE A 39 6.55 -8.92 -1.24
C ILE A 39 6.66 -9.75 -2.52
N ARG A 40 6.31 -9.16 -3.67
CA ARG A 40 6.41 -9.83 -4.97
C ARG A 40 7.84 -10.29 -5.26
N THR A 41 8.83 -9.44 -4.98
CA THR A 41 10.24 -9.76 -5.24
C THR A 41 10.71 -10.89 -4.35
N VAL A 42 10.38 -10.88 -3.06
CA VAL A 42 10.73 -11.96 -2.12
C VAL A 42 10.10 -13.28 -2.55
N GLN A 43 8.81 -13.29 -2.89
CA GLN A 43 8.10 -14.50 -3.31
C GLN A 43 8.69 -15.12 -4.60
N VAL A 44 9.04 -14.27 -5.58
CA VAL A 44 9.67 -14.74 -6.81
C VAL A 44 11.09 -15.27 -6.56
N LEU A 45 11.87 -14.60 -5.72
CA LEU A 45 13.26 -15.00 -5.46
C LEU A 45 13.37 -16.27 -4.60
N TRP A 46 12.49 -16.45 -3.62
CA TRP A 46 12.58 -17.56 -2.67
C TRP A 46 11.80 -18.80 -3.08
N ALA A 47 10.59 -18.66 -3.60
CA ALA A 47 9.73 -19.79 -3.94
C ALA A 47 9.44 -19.91 -5.45
N ALA A 48 9.91 -18.96 -6.26
CA ALA A 48 9.60 -18.87 -7.69
C ALA A 48 8.10 -18.81 -7.99
N VAL A 49 7.29 -18.44 -7.00
CA VAL A 49 5.84 -18.27 -7.09
C VAL A 49 5.48 -16.83 -7.44
N THR A 50 4.24 -16.60 -7.83
CA THR A 50 3.74 -15.26 -8.14
C THR A 50 2.35 -15.06 -7.53
N MET A 51 1.98 -13.81 -7.25
CA MET A 51 0.60 -13.51 -6.83
C MET A 51 -0.38 -13.76 -7.97
N SER A 52 -1.55 -14.31 -7.60
CA SER A 52 -2.66 -14.50 -8.53
C SER A 52 -3.22 -13.17 -9.03
N GLU A 53 -3.71 -13.16 -10.27
CA GLU A 53 -4.29 -11.99 -10.94
C GLU A 53 -5.49 -11.42 -10.18
N TYR A 54 -6.33 -12.30 -9.63
CA TYR A 54 -7.48 -11.89 -8.82
C TYR A 54 -7.07 -11.07 -7.59
N LEU A 55 -5.89 -11.35 -7.01
CA LEU A 55 -5.39 -10.61 -5.86
C LEU A 55 -4.98 -9.19 -6.23
N TYR A 56 -4.32 -9.01 -7.39
CA TYR A 56 -3.98 -7.68 -7.91
C TYR A 56 -5.23 -6.86 -8.20
N ILE A 57 -6.21 -7.45 -8.89
CA ILE A 57 -7.48 -6.76 -9.20
C ILE A 57 -8.19 -6.33 -7.91
N THR A 58 -8.24 -7.22 -6.92
CA THR A 58 -8.89 -6.92 -5.63
C THR A 58 -8.17 -5.79 -4.88
N MET A 59 -6.85 -5.74 -4.94
CA MET A 59 -6.06 -4.68 -4.29
C MET A 59 -6.23 -3.33 -4.98
N ASP A 60 -6.05 -3.29 -6.30
CA ASP A 60 -6.08 -2.04 -7.05
C ASP A 60 -7.51 -1.47 -7.14
N LEU A 61 -8.49 -2.30 -7.52
CA LEU A 61 -9.86 -1.83 -7.72
C LEU A 61 -10.67 -1.78 -6.42
N GLY A 62 -10.42 -2.70 -5.49
CA GLY A 62 -11.09 -2.73 -4.21
C GLY A 62 -10.51 -1.70 -3.27
N ILE A 63 -9.36 -2.00 -2.67
CA ILE A 63 -8.80 -1.17 -1.59
C ILE A 63 -8.24 0.15 -2.13
N GLY A 64 -7.48 0.11 -3.23
CA GLY A 64 -6.86 1.28 -3.83
C GLY A 64 -7.85 2.40 -4.12
N ILE A 65 -8.90 2.10 -4.89
CA ILE A 65 -9.92 3.08 -5.26
C ILE A 65 -10.73 3.52 -4.05
N LEU A 66 -11.17 2.59 -3.19
CA LEU A 66 -12.01 2.93 -2.03
C LEU A 66 -11.27 3.85 -1.05
N MET A 67 -10.00 3.57 -0.75
CA MET A 67 -9.20 4.38 0.18
C MET A 67 -8.93 5.78 -0.37
N VAL A 68 -8.57 5.88 -1.65
CA VAL A 68 -8.37 7.21 -2.27
C VAL A 68 -9.69 7.98 -2.32
N TRP A 69 -10.79 7.31 -2.65
CA TRP A 69 -12.11 7.94 -2.64
C TRP A 69 -12.48 8.47 -1.26
N THR A 70 -12.30 7.71 -0.17
CA THR A 70 -12.58 8.20 1.19
C THR A 70 -11.67 9.37 1.57
N MET A 71 -10.39 9.34 1.20
CA MET A 71 -9.48 10.46 1.44
C MET A 71 -9.96 11.74 0.73
N THR A 72 -10.46 11.66 -0.50
CA THR A 72 -10.97 12.83 -1.24
C THR A 72 -12.24 13.45 -0.64
N GLN A 73 -12.99 12.73 0.21
CA GLN A 73 -14.16 13.27 0.91
C GLN A 73 -13.80 14.13 2.13
N SER A 74 -12.51 14.30 2.43
CA SER A 74 -12.04 15.10 3.56
C SER A 74 -12.33 16.59 3.36
N ARG A 75 -13.20 17.16 4.20
CA ARG A 75 -13.58 18.58 4.17
C ARG A 75 -12.53 19.46 4.86
N PRO A 76 -12.37 20.73 4.45
CA PRO A 76 -11.51 21.68 5.15
C PRO A 76 -12.02 21.97 6.56
N ARG A 77 -11.09 22.25 7.47
CA ARG A 77 -11.44 22.63 8.84
C ARG A 77 -12.10 24.02 8.88
N ALA A 78 -13.06 24.20 9.79
CA ALA A 78 -13.76 25.47 10.06
C ALA A 78 -12.80 26.62 10.43
N GLU A 79 -11.71 26.29 11.11
CA GLU A 79 -10.75 27.24 11.67
C GLU A 79 -9.36 27.10 11.05
N LEU A 80 -8.70 28.25 10.87
CA LEU A 80 -7.33 28.33 10.38
C LEU A 80 -6.34 28.11 11.53
N SER A 81 -5.73 26.93 11.61
CA SER A 81 -4.64 26.74 12.59
C SER A 81 -3.40 27.54 12.18
N SER A 82 -2.61 28.02 13.14
CA SER A 82 -1.35 28.75 12.87
C SER A 82 -0.25 27.85 12.30
N HIS A 83 -0.43 26.53 12.37
CA HIS A 83 0.56 25.56 11.91
C HIS A 83 0.55 25.44 10.39
N ARG A 84 1.69 25.76 9.74
CA ARG A 84 1.83 25.60 8.29
C ARG A 84 1.89 24.11 7.94
N PRO A 85 1.06 23.61 7.00
CA PRO A 85 1.14 22.23 6.55
C PRO A 85 2.52 21.93 5.97
N THR A 86 2.97 20.69 6.12
CA THR A 86 4.28 20.25 5.62
C THR A 86 4.32 20.38 4.09
N ALA A 87 5.10 21.32 3.57
CA ALA A 87 5.24 21.56 2.13
C ALA A 87 6.31 20.69 1.46
N THR A 88 7.17 20.04 2.25
CA THR A 88 8.25 19.20 1.74
C THR A 88 7.78 17.77 1.55
N LEU A 89 7.75 17.33 0.28
CA LEU A 89 7.30 15.98 -0.09
C LEU A 89 8.11 14.89 0.63
N LEU A 90 9.44 15.02 0.70
CA LEU A 90 10.36 14.07 1.36
C LEU A 90 10.93 14.65 2.67
N GLY A 91 10.10 15.38 3.43
CA GLY A 91 10.50 15.86 4.75
C GLY A 91 10.76 14.70 5.73
N PRO A 92 11.56 14.90 6.79
CA PRO A 92 11.84 13.86 7.78
C PRO A 92 10.56 13.27 8.41
N ARG A 93 9.52 14.10 8.59
CA ARG A 93 8.20 13.67 9.05
C ARG A 93 7.46 12.78 8.04
N THR A 94 7.55 13.09 6.75
CA THR A 94 6.91 12.27 5.70
C THR A 94 7.66 10.95 5.56
N LEU A 95 8.99 10.99 5.61
CA LEU A 95 9.83 9.80 5.55
C LEU A 95 9.54 8.86 6.71
N SER A 96 9.43 9.36 7.94
CA SER A 96 9.07 8.51 9.08
C SER A 96 7.65 7.94 8.95
N ALA A 97 6.70 8.73 8.45
CA ALA A 97 5.32 8.30 8.19
C ALA A 97 5.21 7.22 7.10
N ILE A 98 6.18 7.14 6.18
CA ILE A 98 6.25 6.06 5.16
C ILE A 98 7.06 4.87 5.69
N ALA A 99 8.20 5.14 6.33
CA ALA A 99 9.14 4.10 6.76
C ALA A 99 8.54 3.21 7.84
N PHE A 100 7.82 3.79 8.81
CA PHE A 100 7.20 3.01 9.88
C PHE A 100 6.21 1.95 9.36
N PRO A 101 5.14 2.31 8.61
CA PRO A 101 4.19 1.31 8.09
C PRO A 101 4.85 0.32 7.13
N TYR A 102 5.82 0.77 6.32
CA TYR A 102 6.57 -0.12 5.43
C TYR A 102 7.37 -1.19 6.20
N LEU A 103 8.11 -0.78 7.22
CA LEU A 103 8.90 -1.70 8.04
C LEU A 103 8.01 -2.66 8.82
N THR A 104 6.90 -2.18 9.41
CA THR A 104 5.96 -3.05 10.12
C THR A 104 5.28 -4.05 9.17
N ALA A 105 4.96 -3.63 7.94
CA ALA A 105 4.39 -4.52 6.93
C ALA A 105 5.37 -5.64 6.55
N ILE A 106 6.65 -5.31 6.32
CA ILE A 106 7.67 -6.32 6.00
C ILE A 106 7.88 -7.29 7.17
N LEU A 107 7.98 -6.78 8.39
CA LEU A 107 8.16 -7.64 9.57
C LEU A 107 6.98 -8.60 9.73
N THR A 108 5.76 -8.09 9.58
CA THR A 108 4.53 -8.90 9.65
C THR A 108 4.49 -9.94 8.53
N PHE A 109 4.91 -9.57 7.32
CA PHE A 109 5.04 -10.50 6.19
C PHE A 109 6.03 -11.64 6.47
N LEU A 110 7.24 -11.31 6.93
CA LEU A 110 8.26 -12.32 7.23
C LEU A 110 7.81 -13.27 8.35
N VAL A 111 7.15 -12.75 9.39
CA VAL A 111 6.58 -13.57 10.46
C VAL A 111 5.45 -14.45 9.93
N GLY A 112 4.55 -13.91 9.10
CA GLY A 112 3.45 -14.65 8.48
C GLY A 112 3.93 -15.82 7.63
N GLU A 113 4.92 -15.59 6.76
CA GLU A 113 5.54 -16.64 5.94
C GLU A 113 6.26 -17.68 6.80
N ALA A 114 7.01 -17.23 7.83
CA ALA A 114 7.66 -18.15 8.76
C ALA A 114 6.62 -19.03 9.48
N MET A 115 5.51 -18.47 9.93
CA MET A 115 4.43 -19.22 10.58
C MET A 115 3.76 -20.23 9.64
N LEU A 116 3.58 -19.87 8.36
CA LEU A 116 3.04 -20.76 7.34
C LEU A 116 3.96 -21.96 7.11
N TRP A 117 5.27 -21.71 7.01
CA TRP A 117 6.26 -22.74 6.75
C TRP A 117 6.44 -23.76 7.87
N HIS A 118 6.00 -23.45 9.10
CA HIS A 118 6.03 -24.37 10.24
C HIS A 118 4.76 -25.23 10.36
N LYS A 119 3.79 -25.11 9.45
CA LYS A 119 2.58 -25.93 9.47
C LYS A 119 2.83 -27.31 8.86
N ASP A 120 2.35 -28.35 9.52
CA ASP A 120 2.57 -29.76 9.12
C ASP A 120 2.00 -30.11 7.74
N TRP A 121 0.96 -29.41 7.30
CA TRP A 121 0.34 -29.60 5.99
C TRP A 121 1.03 -28.81 4.88
N TYR A 122 1.85 -27.81 5.21
CA TYR A 122 2.45 -26.93 4.23
C TYR A 122 3.63 -27.62 3.53
N THR A 123 3.52 -27.76 2.22
CA THR A 123 4.58 -28.34 1.38
C THR A 123 5.12 -27.27 0.45
N LYS A 124 6.43 -26.98 0.54
CA LYS A 124 7.11 -26.07 -0.37
C LYS A 124 7.22 -26.69 -1.76
N LEU A 125 6.43 -26.21 -2.70
CA LEU A 125 6.53 -26.60 -4.11
C LEU A 125 7.20 -25.49 -4.90
N ASN A 126 8.37 -25.76 -5.47
CA ASN A 126 8.97 -24.88 -6.47
C ASN A 126 8.39 -25.19 -7.86
N PRO A 127 7.64 -24.29 -8.50
CA PRO A 127 6.96 -24.58 -9.77
C PRO A 127 7.93 -24.83 -10.94
N ILE A 128 9.13 -24.24 -10.88
CA ILE A 128 10.14 -24.35 -11.96
C ILE A 128 10.84 -25.70 -11.88
N THR A 129 11.30 -26.10 -10.70
CA THR A 129 12.07 -27.34 -10.53
C THR A 129 11.17 -28.56 -10.34
N GLY A 130 10.06 -28.42 -9.60
CA GLY A 130 9.18 -29.54 -9.29
C GLY A 130 8.17 -29.86 -10.40
N LEU A 131 7.65 -28.83 -11.07
CA LEU A 131 6.61 -28.98 -12.11
C LEU A 131 7.14 -28.74 -13.53
N HIS A 132 8.44 -28.44 -13.67
CA HIS A 132 9.11 -28.09 -14.95
C HIS A 132 8.35 -27.02 -15.75
N LEU A 133 7.70 -26.09 -15.07
CA LEU A 133 6.97 -25.02 -15.73
C LEU A 133 7.94 -24.07 -16.42
N LEU A 134 7.66 -23.79 -17.70
CA LEU A 134 8.36 -22.76 -18.46
C LEU A 134 8.20 -21.40 -17.74
N PRO A 135 9.28 -20.62 -17.57
CA PRO A 135 9.22 -19.30 -16.91
C PRO A 135 8.20 -18.35 -17.54
N LYS A 136 7.93 -18.50 -18.84
CA LYS A 136 6.92 -17.74 -19.59
C LYS A 136 5.50 -17.95 -19.06
N LYS A 137 5.18 -19.11 -18.49
CA LYS A 137 3.85 -19.44 -17.95
C LYS A 137 3.69 -18.96 -16.51
N TRP A 138 4.04 -17.70 -16.26
CA TRP A 138 4.10 -17.16 -14.90
C TRP A 138 2.73 -17.16 -14.20
N MET A 139 1.65 -16.95 -14.95
CA MET A 139 0.28 -16.92 -14.41
C MET A 139 -0.17 -18.25 -13.78
N LEU A 140 0.34 -19.39 -14.27
CA LEU A 140 0.03 -20.70 -13.68
C LEU A 140 0.66 -20.89 -12.29
N ARG A 141 1.61 -20.03 -11.90
CA ARG A 141 2.26 -20.05 -10.59
C ARG A 141 1.51 -19.22 -9.55
N GLY A 142 0.34 -18.68 -9.92
CA GLY A 142 -0.54 -17.89 -9.06
C GLY A 142 -1.25 -18.71 -7.98
N ASP A 143 -1.37 -20.02 -8.19
CA ASP A 143 -2.02 -20.94 -7.24
C ASP A 143 -1.00 -21.43 -6.21
N ASN A 144 -0.89 -20.69 -5.10
CA ASN A 144 0.04 -20.99 -4.01
C ASN A 144 -0.48 -20.43 -2.68
N TYR A 145 0.02 -20.99 -1.56
CA TYR A 145 -0.38 -20.60 -0.21
C TYR A 145 0.34 -19.36 0.33
N ASP A 146 1.51 -19.02 -0.21
CA ASP A 146 2.32 -17.85 0.19
C ASP A 146 1.65 -16.52 -0.24
N SER A 147 1.01 -16.49 -1.42
CA SER A 147 0.38 -15.29 -1.98
C SER A 147 -0.77 -14.72 -1.12
N PRO A 148 -1.69 -15.53 -0.57
CA PRO A 148 -2.68 -15.06 0.40
C PRO A 148 -2.08 -14.41 1.65
N VAL A 149 -0.93 -14.88 2.15
CA VAL A 149 -0.26 -14.27 3.32
C VAL A 149 0.23 -12.87 2.98
N GLY A 150 0.92 -12.72 1.85
CA GLY A 150 1.33 -11.41 1.34
C GLY A 150 0.16 -10.46 1.12
N MET A 151 -0.96 -10.98 0.60
CA MET A 151 -2.20 -10.21 0.41
C MET A 151 -2.77 -9.71 1.74
N LEU A 152 -2.93 -10.58 2.74
CA LEU A 152 -3.50 -10.19 4.03
C LEU A 152 -2.65 -9.10 4.72
N VAL A 153 -1.33 -9.22 4.64
CA VAL A 153 -0.42 -8.22 5.19
C VAL A 153 -0.54 -6.90 4.47
N LEU A 154 -0.63 -6.91 3.13
CA LEU A 154 -0.90 -5.71 2.35
C LEU A 154 -2.24 -5.06 2.73
N MET A 155 -3.31 -5.83 2.88
CA MET A 155 -4.62 -5.29 3.28
C MET A 155 -4.54 -4.61 4.65
N LEU A 156 -3.92 -5.28 5.63
CA LEU A 156 -3.78 -4.75 6.98
C LEU A 156 -2.92 -3.48 6.99
N ALA A 157 -1.77 -3.51 6.31
CA ALA A 157 -0.83 -2.39 6.26
C ALA A 157 -1.38 -1.14 5.54
N LEU A 158 -2.35 -1.31 4.64
CA LEU A 158 -2.97 -0.20 3.92
C LEU A 158 -4.16 0.41 4.66
N VAL A 159 -4.80 -0.35 5.54
CA VAL A 159 -5.95 0.10 6.33
C VAL A 159 -5.53 0.78 7.64
N THR A 160 -4.39 0.39 8.21
CA THR A 160 -3.81 0.98 9.43
C THR A 160 -2.95 2.19 9.16
#